data_AF-A0A1V6JD70-F1
#
_entry.id   AF-A0A1V6JD70-F1
#
_cell.length_a   1.000
_cell.length_b   1.000
_cell.length_c   1.000
_cell.angle_alpha   90.00
_cell.angle_beta   90.00
_cell.angle_gamma   90.00
#
_symmetry.space_group_name_H-M   'P 1'
#
loop_
_entity.id
_entity.type
_entity.pdbx_description
1 polymer ?
#
loop_
_entity_poly.entity_id
_entity_poly.type
_entity_poly.pdbx_seq_one_letter_code
_entity_poly.pdbx_strand_id
1 'polypeptide(L)'
;MKTMRILGICVALAMLAGTVWAAPYVVLNDGKQITGTAIRAQPNGDITLMTDMGSRTFPKGSYQRAVADKPAEIDQAAAAIKAQKYDAAKSLLEGVIAKYRHLGWDVEAAKLLGQALLAKGDAEGAVKAYEQLFQLSPAEKQNADSAWGMRTAMLKAKQYPALLRQLDAVAASGSRTDAARAQTMRGDIQLDQNNVELAALDYLRTAILFADVRDPMIMGEATYKAAAALEQLRDPRAKDMYKKVVNEYGSSPYAAQARGKM
;
A
#
# COMPACT_ATOMS: atom_id res chain seq x y z
N MET A 1 15.51 4.90 74.54
CA MET A 1 16.06 5.89 73.59
C MET A 1 15.68 5.41 72.19
N LYS A 2 15.01 6.18 71.31
CA LYS A 2 15.59 7.20 70.40
C LYS A 2 16.92 6.69 69.80
N THR A 3 17.17 6.53 68.51
CA THR A 3 16.47 6.83 67.23
C THR A 3 17.04 5.84 66.17
N MET A 4 16.61 5.71 64.91
CA MET A 4 15.83 6.55 63.98
C MET A 4 15.07 5.67 62.95
N ARG A 5 14.31 6.26 62.01
CA ARG A 5 13.90 5.62 60.74
C ARG A 5 14.47 6.43 59.58
N ILE A 6 15.28 5.83 58.70
CA ILE A 6 15.77 6.47 57.48
C ILE A 6 14.88 6.00 56.31
N LEU A 7 14.17 6.95 55.71
CA LEU A 7 13.30 6.71 54.56
C LEU A 7 14.13 6.89 53.28
N GLY A 8 14.51 5.79 52.64
CA GLY A 8 15.26 5.82 51.38
C GLY A 8 14.34 6.15 50.20
N ILE A 9 14.48 7.35 49.63
CA ILE A 9 13.74 7.77 48.43
C ILE A 9 14.47 7.21 47.19
N CYS A 10 13.91 6.16 46.58
CA CYS A 10 14.35 5.70 45.27
C CYS A 10 13.82 6.63 44.18
N VAL A 11 14.63 7.61 43.75
CA VAL A 11 14.36 8.40 42.54
C VAL A 11 14.59 7.50 41.31
N ALA A 12 13.51 7.02 40.72
CA ALA A 12 13.56 6.35 39.43
C ALA A 12 13.77 7.40 38.32
N LEU A 13 15.03 7.58 37.87
CA LEU A 13 15.30 8.29 36.62
C LEU A 13 14.81 7.44 35.45
N ALA A 14 13.59 7.73 34.98
CA ALA A 14 13.11 7.22 33.71
C ALA A 14 13.91 7.89 32.57
N MET A 15 14.92 7.19 32.05
CA MET A 15 15.59 7.62 30.82
C MET A 15 14.60 7.53 29.66
N LEU A 16 14.08 8.68 29.24
CA LEU A 16 13.42 8.82 27.94
C LEU A 16 14.46 8.53 26.86
N ALA A 17 14.41 7.32 26.30
CA ALA A 17 15.16 6.98 25.10
C ALA A 17 14.62 7.82 23.94
N GLY A 18 15.24 8.98 23.72
CA GLY A 18 14.96 9.82 22.57
C GLY A 18 15.19 9.03 21.30
N THR A 19 14.11 8.77 20.55
CA THR A 19 14.23 8.17 19.22
C THR A 19 14.94 9.19 18.35
N VAL A 20 16.20 8.92 17.99
CA VAL A 20 16.97 9.76 17.08
C VAL A 20 16.35 9.61 15.70
N TRP A 21 15.44 10.52 15.36
CA TRP A 21 14.89 10.61 14.01
C TRP A 21 16.00 11.09 13.08
N ALA A 22 16.07 10.53 11.88
CA ALA A 22 17.14 10.84 10.94
C ALA A 22 17.01 12.30 10.47
N ALA A 23 17.99 13.12 10.86
CA ALA A 23 18.04 14.56 10.57
C ALA A 23 17.85 14.85 9.06
N PRO A 24 17.22 15.99 8.71
CA PRO A 24 16.85 16.28 7.33
C PRO A 24 18.09 16.43 6.44
N TYR A 25 17.99 16.01 5.18
CA TYR A 25 19.14 15.92 4.30
C TYR A 25 18.83 16.15 2.82
N VAL A 26 19.88 16.48 2.07
CA VAL A 26 19.90 16.55 0.60
C VAL A 26 20.97 15.59 0.08
N VAL A 27 20.65 14.81 -0.95
CA VAL A 27 21.62 13.98 -1.68
C VAL A 27 21.91 14.63 -3.02
N LEU A 28 23.16 15.00 -3.25
CA LEU A 28 23.64 15.64 -4.47
C LEU A 28 23.78 14.65 -5.62
N ASN A 29 23.97 15.17 -6.84
CA ASN A 29 24.08 14.36 -8.06
C ASN A 29 25.30 13.41 -8.07
N ASP A 30 26.36 13.72 -7.31
CA ASP A 30 27.52 12.86 -7.06
C ASP A 30 27.27 11.78 -5.98
N GLY A 31 26.05 11.69 -5.43
CA GLY A 31 25.67 10.79 -4.35
C GLY A 31 26.02 11.31 -2.94
N LYS A 32 26.66 12.47 -2.80
CA LYS A 32 27.03 13.03 -1.50
C LYS A 32 25.81 13.49 -0.72
N GLN A 33 25.64 12.98 0.48
CA GLN A 33 24.61 13.44 1.42
C GLN A 33 25.12 14.64 2.23
N ILE A 34 24.29 15.67 2.37
CA ILE A 34 24.47 16.82 3.26
C ILE A 34 23.30 16.83 4.24
N THR A 35 23.58 16.63 5.51
CA THR A 35 22.62 16.72 6.62
C THR A 35 22.49 18.15 7.13
N GLY A 36 21.34 18.47 7.72
CA GLY A 36 21.05 19.76 8.33
C GLY A 36 20.13 19.63 9.54
N THR A 37 19.68 20.75 10.07
CA THR A 37 18.79 20.86 11.24
C THR A 37 17.36 21.27 10.87
N ALA A 38 17.17 21.81 9.66
CA ALA A 38 15.86 22.11 9.08
C ALA A 38 15.96 22.11 7.55
N ILE A 39 14.88 21.75 6.86
CA ILE A 39 14.81 21.75 5.38
C ILE A 39 13.49 22.32 4.90
N ARG A 40 13.51 23.00 3.75
CA ARG A 40 12.32 23.58 3.12
C ARG A 40 12.44 23.54 1.61
N ALA A 41 11.41 23.03 0.94
CA ALA A 41 11.23 23.20 -0.49
C ALA A 41 10.61 24.58 -0.80
N GLN A 42 11.12 25.22 -1.84
CA GLN A 42 10.60 26.48 -2.39
C GLN A 42 9.63 26.20 -3.55
N PRO A 43 8.73 27.15 -3.89
CA PRO A 43 7.74 26.95 -4.97
C PRO A 43 8.33 26.67 -6.37
N ASN A 44 9.56 27.13 -6.63
CA ASN A 44 10.31 26.85 -7.86
C ASN A 44 10.95 25.44 -7.88
N GLY A 45 10.96 24.74 -6.74
CA GLY A 45 11.59 23.43 -6.55
C GLY A 45 13.02 23.50 -6.02
N ASP A 46 13.54 24.66 -5.62
CA ASP A 46 14.82 24.75 -4.91
C ASP A 46 14.66 24.27 -3.46
N ILE A 47 15.74 23.72 -2.89
CA ILE A 47 15.75 23.20 -1.52
C ILE A 47 16.67 24.06 -0.66
N THR A 48 16.14 24.67 0.39
CA THR A 48 16.94 25.33 1.42
C THR A 48 17.13 24.36 2.60
N LEU A 49 18.38 24.10 2.96
CA LEU A 49 18.80 23.29 4.11
C LEU A 49 19.55 24.20 5.10
N MET A 50 19.08 24.25 6.34
CA MET A 50 19.83 24.87 7.43
C MET A 50 20.89 23.86 7.92
N THR A 51 22.14 24.28 7.96
CA THR A 51 23.27 23.50 8.51
C THR A 51 23.91 24.27 9.66
N ASP A 52 24.78 23.64 10.44
CA ASP A 52 25.51 24.31 11.53
C ASP A 52 26.44 25.44 11.01
N MET A 53 26.79 25.39 9.72
CA MET A 53 27.52 26.46 9.00
C MET A 53 26.58 27.52 8.37
N GLY A 54 25.29 27.51 8.72
CA GLY A 54 24.27 28.39 8.17
C GLY A 54 23.45 27.76 7.03
N SER A 55 22.62 28.60 6.40
CA SER A 55 21.67 28.20 5.36
C SER A 55 22.37 27.93 4.02
N ARG A 56 22.00 26.83 3.35
CA ARG A 56 22.46 26.45 2.01
C ARG A 56 21.25 26.22 1.11
N THR A 57 21.29 26.74 -0.12
CA THR A 57 20.23 26.51 -1.12
C THR A 57 20.78 25.65 -2.25
N PHE A 58 20.03 24.61 -2.60
CA PHE A 58 20.31 23.69 -3.70
C PHE A 58 19.29 23.94 -4.81
N PRO A 59 19.71 24.52 -5.95
CA PRO A 59 18.81 24.73 -7.08
C PRO A 59 18.18 23.42 -7.59
N LYS A 60 16.95 23.48 -8.08
CA LYS A 60 16.28 22.33 -8.70
C LYS A 60 17.18 21.66 -9.75
N GLY A 61 17.41 20.36 -9.62
CA GLY A 61 18.27 19.57 -10.52
C GLY A 61 19.76 19.53 -10.14
N SER A 62 20.21 20.29 -9.13
CA SER A 62 21.56 20.14 -8.54
C SER A 62 21.66 18.96 -7.55
N TYR A 63 20.53 18.35 -7.20
CA TYR A 63 20.39 17.29 -6.23
C TYR A 63 19.47 16.17 -6.75
N GLN A 64 19.69 14.94 -6.30
CA GLN A 64 18.87 13.77 -6.64
C GLN A 64 17.60 13.68 -5.79
N ARG A 65 17.73 13.92 -4.48
CA ARG A 65 16.60 13.91 -3.53
C ARG A 65 16.84 14.81 -2.33
N ALA A 66 15.75 15.31 -1.76
CA ALA A 66 15.72 16.00 -0.47
C ALA A 66 14.71 15.27 0.44
N VAL A 67 15.02 15.15 1.72
CA VAL A 67 14.22 14.42 2.69
C VAL A 67 14.14 15.23 3.98
N ALA A 68 12.92 15.47 4.45
CA ALA A 68 12.67 16.10 5.74
C ALA A 68 12.53 15.07 6.87
N ASP A 69 12.52 15.56 8.12
CA ASP A 69 12.05 14.77 9.25
C ASP A 69 10.64 14.25 9.02
N LYS A 70 10.33 13.09 9.60
CA LYS A 70 9.03 12.46 9.46
C LYS A 70 7.92 13.36 10.04
N PRO A 71 6.89 13.73 9.27
CA PRO A 71 5.73 14.46 9.79
C PRO A 71 4.98 13.57 10.79
N ALA A 72 4.64 14.13 11.96
CA ALA A 72 3.81 13.42 12.94
C ALA A 72 2.43 13.06 12.36
N GLU A 73 1.94 13.85 11.40
CA GLU A 73 0.72 13.60 10.65
C GLU A 73 0.72 12.25 9.90
N ILE A 74 1.88 11.70 9.52
CA ILE A 74 1.97 10.36 8.89
C ILE A 74 1.52 9.27 9.88
N ASP A 75 2.03 9.30 11.12
CA ASP A 75 1.66 8.31 12.13
C ASP A 75 0.23 8.51 12.63
N GLN A 76 -0.22 9.77 12.72
CA GLN A 76 -1.62 10.09 13.02
C GLN A 76 -2.57 9.58 11.91
N ALA A 77 -2.19 9.74 10.63
CA ALA A 77 -2.97 9.22 9.51
C ALA A 77 -3.00 7.68 9.49
N ALA A 78 -1.85 7.02 9.72
CA ALA A 78 -1.78 5.56 9.82
C ALA A 78 -2.64 5.02 10.99
N ALA A 79 -2.64 5.71 12.13
CA ALA A 79 -3.52 5.39 13.26
C ALA A 79 -5.00 5.63 12.92
N ALA A 80 -5.32 6.72 12.21
CA ALA A 80 -6.67 7.02 11.75
C ALA A 80 -7.20 5.97 10.75
N ILE A 81 -6.37 5.50 9.80
CA ILE A 81 -6.71 4.41 8.87
C ILE A 81 -7.02 3.12 9.65
N LYS A 82 -6.16 2.73 10.61
CA LYS A 82 -6.39 1.56 11.48
C LYS A 82 -7.68 1.67 12.30
N ALA A 83 -8.03 2.88 12.73
CA ALA A 83 -9.29 3.19 13.42
C ALA A 83 -10.48 3.45 12.48
N GLN A 84 -10.34 3.20 11.17
CA GLN A 84 -11.35 3.44 10.12
C GLN A 84 -11.85 4.89 10.01
N LYS A 85 -11.10 5.85 10.56
CA LYS A 85 -11.36 7.30 10.52
C LYS A 85 -10.82 7.92 9.22
N TYR A 86 -11.30 7.41 8.09
CA TYR A 86 -10.71 7.68 6.78
C TYR A 86 -10.74 9.17 6.37
N ASP A 87 -11.74 9.94 6.77
CA ASP A 87 -11.79 11.39 6.48
C ASP A 87 -10.74 12.19 7.26
N ALA A 88 -10.46 11.81 8.51
CA ALA A 88 -9.37 12.39 9.28
C ALA A 88 -8.00 12.01 8.69
N ALA A 89 -7.83 10.74 8.28
CA ALA A 89 -6.63 10.29 7.59
C ALA A 89 -6.41 11.06 6.27
N LYS A 90 -7.46 11.21 5.44
CA LYS A 90 -7.43 11.99 4.20
C LYS A 90 -6.92 13.41 4.44
N SER A 91 -7.54 14.14 5.38
CA SER A 91 -7.17 15.54 5.66
C SER A 91 -5.71 15.68 6.13
N LEU A 92 -5.23 14.76 6.98
CA LEU A 92 -3.83 14.72 7.42
C LEU A 92 -2.88 14.48 6.24
N LEU A 93 -3.19 13.50 5.38
CA LEU A 93 -2.35 13.11 4.25
C LEU A 93 -2.31 14.19 3.16
N GLU A 94 -3.45 14.81 2.82
CA GLU A 94 -3.52 15.97 1.92
C GLU A 94 -2.68 17.14 2.46
N GLY A 95 -2.72 17.36 3.78
CA GLY A 95 -1.86 18.33 4.46
C GLY A 95 -0.36 18.02 4.33
N VAL A 96 0.04 16.76 4.45
CA VAL A 96 1.45 16.34 4.26
C VAL A 96 1.87 16.52 2.80
N ILE A 97 1.07 16.08 1.82
CA ILE A 97 1.36 16.22 0.38
C ILE A 97 1.57 17.70 0.01
N ALA A 98 0.79 18.60 0.60
CA ALA A 98 0.94 20.04 0.37
C ALA A 98 2.20 20.62 1.05
N LYS A 99 2.47 20.28 2.31
CA LYS A 99 3.58 20.83 3.10
C LYS A 99 4.96 20.28 2.71
N TYR A 100 5.03 18.98 2.39
CA TYR A 100 6.29 18.23 2.20
C TYR A 100 6.60 17.94 0.73
N ARG A 101 6.05 18.72 -0.19
CA ARG A 101 6.32 18.61 -1.62
C ARG A 101 7.83 18.65 -1.90
N HIS A 102 8.33 17.68 -2.65
CA HIS A 102 9.75 17.47 -2.96
C HIS A 102 10.66 17.15 -1.75
N LEU A 103 10.07 16.81 -0.59
CA LEU A 103 10.79 16.44 0.65
C LEU A 103 10.57 14.97 1.05
N GLY A 104 10.10 14.13 0.11
CA GLY A 104 9.99 12.68 0.21
C GLY A 104 8.70 12.16 0.86
N TRP A 105 8.19 12.87 1.87
CA TRP A 105 6.97 12.48 2.59
C TRP A 105 5.67 12.76 1.82
N ASP A 106 5.73 13.58 0.77
CA ASP A 106 4.66 13.78 -0.18
C ASP A 106 4.31 12.49 -0.96
N VAL A 107 5.31 11.71 -1.37
CA VAL A 107 5.10 10.43 -2.07
C VAL A 107 4.48 9.38 -1.13
N GLU A 108 5.02 9.22 0.08
CA GLU A 108 4.49 8.26 1.06
C GLU A 108 3.06 8.63 1.50
N ALA A 109 2.79 9.93 1.72
CA ALA A 109 1.45 10.39 2.05
C ALA A 109 0.45 10.15 0.90
N ALA A 110 0.86 10.34 -0.36
CA ALA A 110 0.03 10.04 -1.53
C ALA A 110 -0.24 8.53 -1.69
N LYS A 111 0.73 7.65 -1.37
CA LYS A 111 0.52 6.19 -1.33
C LYS A 111 -0.51 5.81 -0.26
N LEU A 112 -0.35 6.33 0.96
CA LEU A 112 -1.30 6.11 2.06
C LEU A 112 -2.70 6.67 1.75
N LEU A 113 -2.80 7.78 1.01
CA LEU A 113 -4.07 8.39 0.63
C LEU A 113 -4.88 7.48 -0.31
N GLY A 114 -4.24 6.91 -1.34
CA GLY A 114 -4.87 5.93 -2.23
C GLY A 114 -5.39 4.70 -1.47
N GLN A 115 -4.61 4.21 -0.50
CA GLN A 115 -5.00 3.09 0.36
C GLN A 115 -6.18 3.45 1.30
N ALA A 116 -6.15 4.63 1.92
CA ALA A 116 -7.22 5.10 2.82
C ALA A 116 -8.57 5.25 2.08
N LEU A 117 -8.54 5.79 0.86
CA LEU A 117 -9.74 5.95 0.02
C LEU A 117 -10.30 4.59 -0.43
N LEU A 118 -9.42 3.65 -0.81
CA LEU A 118 -9.79 2.25 -1.10
C LEU A 118 -10.46 1.53 0.08
N ALA A 119 -9.99 1.79 1.30
CA ALA A 119 -10.51 1.22 2.54
C ALA A 119 -11.82 1.90 2.99
N LYS A 120 -12.00 3.20 2.68
CA LYS A 120 -13.28 3.93 2.83
C LYS A 120 -14.35 3.42 1.86
N GLY A 121 -13.94 2.90 0.71
CA GLY A 121 -14.84 2.57 -0.41
C GLY A 121 -14.99 3.70 -1.44
N ASP A 122 -14.25 4.80 -1.30
CA ASP A 122 -14.17 5.86 -2.30
C ASP A 122 -13.23 5.43 -3.43
N ALA A 123 -13.75 4.59 -4.32
CA ALA A 123 -12.96 3.98 -5.39
C ALA A 123 -12.52 5.00 -6.45
N GLU A 124 -13.38 5.95 -6.81
CA GLU A 124 -13.01 7.04 -7.73
C GLU A 124 -11.98 7.99 -7.12
N GLY A 125 -12.13 8.35 -5.85
CA GLY A 125 -11.13 9.13 -5.12
C GLY A 125 -9.79 8.40 -5.07
N ALA A 126 -9.80 7.09 -4.82
CA ALA A 126 -8.58 6.28 -4.81
C ALA A 126 -7.89 6.24 -6.18
N VAL A 127 -8.63 6.07 -7.29
CA VAL A 127 -8.08 6.16 -8.65
C VAL A 127 -7.38 7.51 -8.85
N LYS A 128 -8.05 8.62 -8.54
CA LYS A 128 -7.50 9.99 -8.66
C LYS A 128 -6.25 10.17 -7.79
N ALA A 129 -6.22 9.61 -6.58
CA ALA A 129 -5.06 9.66 -5.69
C ALA A 129 -3.86 8.86 -6.23
N TYR A 130 -4.07 7.67 -6.81
CA TYR A 130 -3.01 6.91 -7.47
C TYR A 130 -2.52 7.58 -8.76
N GLU A 131 -3.39 8.20 -9.54
CA GLU A 131 -2.98 9.02 -10.70
C GLU A 131 -2.09 10.19 -10.27
N GLN A 132 -2.44 10.90 -9.19
CA GLN A 132 -1.62 11.96 -8.61
C GLN A 132 -0.29 11.44 -8.06
N LEU A 133 -0.27 10.29 -7.36
CA LEU A 133 0.96 9.62 -6.92
C LEU A 133 1.89 9.34 -8.11
N PHE A 134 1.34 8.83 -9.22
CA PHE A 134 2.11 8.50 -10.42
C PHE A 134 2.53 9.69 -11.28
N GLN A 135 1.91 10.87 -11.09
CA GLN A 135 2.39 12.15 -11.61
C GLN A 135 3.51 12.72 -10.74
N LEU A 136 3.37 12.62 -9.40
CA LEU A 136 4.35 13.08 -8.42
C LEU A 136 5.64 12.25 -8.47
N SER A 137 5.51 10.93 -8.54
CA SER A 137 6.60 9.95 -8.64
C SER A 137 6.28 8.91 -9.72
N PRO A 138 6.74 9.11 -10.96
CA PRO A 138 6.56 8.13 -12.04
C PRO A 138 7.16 6.74 -11.73
N ALA A 139 8.14 6.66 -10.83
CA ALA A 139 8.73 5.42 -10.36
C ALA A 139 7.72 4.53 -9.60
N GLU A 140 6.72 5.12 -8.92
CA GLU A 140 5.68 4.37 -8.20
C GLU A 140 4.78 3.55 -9.14
N LYS A 141 4.78 3.81 -10.45
CA LYS A 141 4.13 2.93 -11.45
C LYS A 141 4.75 1.52 -11.49
N GLN A 142 6.02 1.39 -11.09
CA GLN A 142 6.76 0.12 -10.99
C GLN A 142 6.74 -0.45 -9.57
N ASN A 143 6.25 0.31 -8.57
CA ASN A 143 6.06 -0.21 -7.22
C ASN A 143 4.86 -1.16 -7.22
N ALA A 144 5.09 -2.43 -6.86
CA ALA A 144 4.08 -3.48 -6.94
C ALA A 144 2.83 -3.14 -6.11
N ASP A 145 2.99 -2.59 -4.89
CA ASP A 145 1.87 -2.21 -4.02
C ASP A 145 1.01 -1.11 -4.66
N SER A 146 1.67 -0.06 -5.17
CA SER A 146 1.02 1.12 -5.72
C SER A 146 0.33 0.79 -7.05
N ALA A 147 0.98 -0.02 -7.90
CA ALA A 147 0.41 -0.51 -9.15
C ALA A 147 -0.79 -1.45 -8.95
N TRP A 148 -0.72 -2.40 -8.01
CA TRP A 148 -1.85 -3.27 -7.68
C TRP A 148 -2.96 -2.54 -6.90
N GLY A 149 -2.61 -1.54 -6.08
CA GLY A 149 -3.55 -0.62 -5.45
C GLY A 149 -4.39 0.14 -6.47
N MET A 150 -3.75 0.75 -7.48
CA MET A 150 -4.45 1.40 -8.60
C MET A 150 -5.42 0.43 -9.29
N ARG A 151 -4.99 -0.79 -9.64
CA ARG A 151 -5.86 -1.79 -10.31
C ARG A 151 -7.06 -2.19 -9.44
N THR A 152 -6.86 -2.33 -8.13
CA THR A 152 -7.95 -2.58 -7.17
C THR A 152 -8.92 -1.40 -7.09
N ALA A 153 -8.41 -0.16 -7.16
CA ALA A 153 -9.25 1.04 -7.21
C ALA A 153 -10.06 1.10 -8.51
N MET A 154 -9.44 0.83 -9.67
CA MET A 154 -10.11 0.74 -10.96
C MET A 154 -11.18 -0.35 -11.01
N LEU A 155 -10.95 -1.51 -10.38
CA LEU A 155 -11.92 -2.59 -10.27
C LEU A 155 -13.16 -2.12 -9.50
N LYS A 156 -12.98 -1.58 -8.29
CA LYS A 156 -14.07 -1.06 -7.46
C LYS A 156 -14.79 0.15 -8.10
N ALA A 157 -14.07 0.97 -8.87
CA ALA A 157 -14.61 2.09 -9.64
C ALA A 157 -15.22 1.65 -11.00
N LYS A 158 -15.27 0.34 -11.28
CA LYS A 158 -15.84 -0.26 -12.49
C LYS A 158 -15.23 0.24 -13.80
N GLN A 159 -13.96 0.65 -13.78
CA GLN A 159 -13.21 1.15 -14.93
C GLN A 159 -12.69 0.00 -15.82
N TYR A 160 -13.54 -0.99 -16.09
CA TYR A 160 -13.14 -2.28 -16.69
C TYR A 160 -12.38 -2.16 -18.03
N PRO A 161 -12.75 -1.28 -19.00
CA PRO A 161 -12.02 -1.20 -20.28
C PRO A 161 -10.59 -0.67 -20.15
N ALA A 162 -10.33 0.17 -19.15
CA ALA A 162 -8.98 0.64 -18.84
C ALA A 162 -8.21 -0.39 -18.02
N LEU A 163 -8.88 -1.05 -17.07
CA LEU A 163 -8.30 -2.09 -16.23
C LEU A 163 -7.87 -3.31 -17.05
N LEU A 164 -8.75 -3.85 -17.91
CA LEU A 164 -8.46 -5.01 -18.77
C LEU A 164 -7.17 -4.82 -19.57
N ARG A 165 -6.98 -3.66 -20.21
CA ARG A 165 -5.73 -3.34 -20.93
C ARG A 165 -4.49 -3.37 -20.05
N GLN A 166 -4.59 -3.00 -18.76
CA GLN A 166 -3.49 -3.16 -17.82
C GLN A 166 -3.29 -4.62 -17.40
N LEU A 167 -4.37 -5.38 -17.18
CA LEU A 167 -4.30 -6.80 -16.82
C LEU A 167 -3.68 -7.63 -17.94
N ASP A 168 -4.03 -7.36 -19.20
CA ASP A 168 -3.46 -8.03 -20.37
C ASP A 168 -1.96 -7.72 -20.52
N ALA A 169 -1.56 -6.45 -20.36
CA ALA A 169 -0.15 -6.06 -20.40
C ALA A 169 0.66 -6.72 -19.27
N VAL A 170 0.11 -6.79 -18.06
CA VAL A 170 0.72 -7.45 -16.90
C VAL A 170 0.79 -8.96 -17.07
N ALA A 171 -0.24 -9.60 -17.63
CA ALA A 171 -0.22 -11.03 -17.91
C ALA A 171 0.79 -11.41 -19.01
N ALA A 172 1.06 -10.50 -19.97
CA ALA A 172 2.01 -10.73 -21.06
C ALA A 172 3.49 -10.43 -20.70
N SER A 173 3.74 -9.51 -19.75
CA SER A 173 5.11 -9.01 -19.46
C SER A 173 5.54 -9.07 -17.99
N GLY A 174 4.60 -9.34 -17.07
CA GLY A 174 4.87 -9.43 -15.63
C GLY A 174 5.41 -10.80 -15.19
N SER A 175 5.58 -10.95 -13.89
CA SER A 175 5.93 -12.25 -13.31
C SER A 175 4.75 -13.23 -13.44
N ARG A 176 5.02 -14.54 -13.32
CA ARG A 176 3.97 -15.56 -13.29
C ARG A 176 2.98 -15.35 -12.12
N THR A 177 3.48 -14.78 -11.02
CA THR A 177 2.71 -14.29 -9.86
C THR A 177 1.76 -13.15 -10.24
N ASP A 178 2.23 -12.16 -11.01
CA ASP A 178 1.40 -11.04 -11.48
C ASP A 178 0.37 -11.50 -12.52
N ALA A 179 0.74 -12.41 -13.41
CA ALA A 179 -0.17 -13.01 -14.37
C ALA A 179 -1.31 -13.80 -13.69
N ALA A 180 -1.01 -14.55 -12.62
CA ALA A 180 -2.02 -15.22 -11.79
C ALA A 180 -3.00 -14.22 -11.12
N ARG A 181 -2.48 -13.12 -10.55
CA ARG A 181 -3.29 -12.03 -10.00
C ARG A 181 -4.14 -11.35 -11.07
N ALA A 182 -3.58 -11.10 -12.25
CA ALA A 182 -4.27 -10.44 -13.35
C ALA A 182 -5.41 -11.31 -13.92
N GLN A 183 -5.15 -12.60 -14.10
CA GLN A 183 -6.12 -13.60 -14.52
C GLN A 183 -7.26 -13.76 -13.49
N THR A 184 -6.94 -13.71 -12.18
CA THR A 184 -7.97 -13.69 -11.10
C THR A 184 -8.80 -12.41 -11.16
N MET A 185 -8.17 -11.23 -11.27
CA MET A 185 -8.86 -9.95 -11.35
C MET A 185 -9.73 -9.81 -12.62
N ARG A 186 -9.37 -10.49 -13.73
CA ARG A 186 -10.26 -10.58 -14.89
C ARG A 186 -11.53 -11.39 -14.56
N GLY A 187 -11.40 -12.47 -13.79
CA GLY A 187 -12.54 -13.20 -13.25
C GLY A 187 -13.45 -12.33 -12.38
N ASP A 188 -12.87 -11.43 -11.56
CA ASP A 188 -13.65 -10.47 -10.76
C ASP A 188 -14.50 -9.55 -11.64
N ILE A 189 -13.92 -9.02 -12.73
CA ILE A 189 -14.65 -8.20 -13.71
C ILE A 189 -15.82 -8.98 -14.34
N GLN A 190 -15.59 -10.25 -14.71
CA GLN A 190 -16.65 -11.09 -15.27
C GLN A 190 -17.79 -11.34 -14.26
N LEU A 191 -17.45 -11.59 -12.99
CA LEU A 191 -18.44 -11.83 -11.94
C LEU A 191 -19.27 -10.57 -11.65
N ASP A 192 -18.63 -9.41 -11.59
CA ASP A 192 -19.27 -8.09 -11.45
C ASP A 192 -20.23 -7.75 -12.61
N GLN A 193 -20.00 -8.37 -13.78
CA GLN A 193 -20.84 -8.28 -14.97
C GLN A 193 -21.90 -9.39 -15.07
N ASN A 194 -22.07 -10.23 -14.03
CA ASN A 194 -22.91 -11.42 -13.98
C ASN A 194 -22.54 -12.55 -14.98
N ASN A 195 -21.34 -12.52 -15.57
CA ASN A 195 -20.83 -13.57 -16.45
C ASN A 195 -20.19 -14.71 -15.62
N VAL A 196 -20.99 -15.39 -14.81
CA VAL A 196 -20.53 -16.35 -13.78
C VAL A 196 -19.70 -17.49 -14.38
N GLU A 197 -20.07 -17.99 -15.55
CA GLU A 197 -19.35 -19.05 -16.27
C GLU A 197 -17.95 -18.59 -16.72
N LEU A 198 -17.83 -17.34 -17.19
CA LEU A 198 -16.54 -16.76 -17.60
C LEU A 198 -15.66 -16.47 -16.37
N ALA A 199 -16.27 -16.00 -15.27
CA ALA A 199 -15.58 -15.82 -14.00
C ALA A 199 -15.04 -17.16 -13.47
N ALA A 200 -15.88 -18.19 -13.41
CA ALA A 200 -15.49 -19.54 -13.00
C ALA A 200 -14.33 -20.09 -13.85
N LEU A 201 -14.40 -19.93 -15.17
CA LEU A 201 -13.33 -20.32 -16.08
C LEU A 201 -12.02 -19.58 -15.80
N ASP A 202 -12.08 -18.28 -15.52
CA ASP A 202 -10.89 -17.47 -15.27
C ASP A 202 -10.23 -17.74 -13.91
N TYR A 203 -11.03 -17.99 -12.86
CA TYR A 203 -10.53 -18.47 -11.56
C TYR A 203 -9.94 -19.88 -11.66
N LEU A 204 -10.61 -20.81 -12.35
CA LEU A 204 -10.13 -22.18 -12.56
C LEU A 204 -8.82 -22.22 -13.37
N ARG A 205 -8.70 -21.39 -14.41
CA ARG A 205 -7.44 -21.21 -15.14
C ARG A 205 -6.31 -20.81 -14.20
N THR A 206 -6.55 -19.90 -13.25
CA THR A 206 -5.56 -19.55 -12.24
C THR A 206 -5.24 -20.76 -11.34
N ALA A 207 -6.26 -21.35 -10.70
CA ALA A 207 -6.14 -22.43 -9.73
C ALA A 207 -5.49 -23.72 -10.28
N ILE A 208 -5.48 -23.92 -11.60
CA ILE A 208 -4.91 -25.09 -12.29
C ILE A 208 -3.61 -24.74 -13.03
N LEU A 209 -3.60 -23.71 -13.89
CA LEU A 209 -2.49 -23.44 -14.80
C LEU A 209 -1.33 -22.66 -14.16
N PHE A 210 -1.56 -22.08 -12.98
CA PHE A 210 -0.56 -21.34 -12.18
C PHE A 210 -0.25 -22.06 -10.85
N ALA A 211 -0.48 -23.38 -10.76
CA ALA A 211 -0.28 -24.17 -9.54
C ALA A 211 1.17 -24.18 -9.00
N ASP A 212 2.15 -23.75 -9.80
CA ASP A 212 3.55 -23.53 -9.41
C ASP A 212 3.79 -22.17 -8.72
N VAL A 213 2.84 -21.23 -8.77
CA VAL A 213 2.84 -20.02 -7.94
C VAL A 213 2.52 -20.42 -6.50
N ARG A 214 3.55 -20.70 -5.69
CA ARG A 214 3.40 -21.22 -4.32
C ARG A 214 2.98 -20.18 -3.27
N ASP A 215 2.44 -19.03 -3.68
CA ASP A 215 1.91 -18.01 -2.77
C ASP A 215 0.48 -18.41 -2.32
N PRO A 216 0.26 -18.78 -1.04
CA PRO A 216 -1.06 -19.20 -0.57
C PRO A 216 -2.11 -18.09 -0.63
N MET A 217 -1.70 -16.81 -0.62
CA MET A 217 -2.64 -15.69 -0.71
C MET A 217 -3.28 -15.66 -2.09
N ILE A 218 -2.47 -15.77 -3.16
CA ILE A 218 -2.93 -15.75 -4.55
C ILE A 218 -3.69 -17.02 -4.91
N MET A 219 -3.13 -18.19 -4.59
CA MET A 219 -3.74 -19.46 -4.99
C MET A 219 -4.95 -19.82 -4.12
N GLY A 220 -4.93 -19.42 -2.84
CA GLY A 220 -6.09 -19.49 -1.95
C GLY A 220 -7.24 -18.62 -2.44
N GLU A 221 -6.96 -17.38 -2.85
CA GLU A 221 -7.95 -16.48 -3.45
C GLU A 221 -8.58 -17.06 -4.72
N ALA A 222 -7.75 -17.43 -5.70
CA ALA A 222 -8.20 -17.97 -6.98
C ALA A 222 -9.02 -19.26 -6.80
N THR A 223 -8.57 -20.17 -5.95
CA THR A 223 -9.27 -21.44 -5.70
C THR A 223 -10.58 -21.24 -4.94
N TYR A 224 -10.62 -20.29 -4.00
CA TYR A 224 -11.86 -19.92 -3.30
C TYR A 224 -12.88 -19.25 -4.22
N LYS A 225 -12.44 -18.30 -5.07
CA LYS A 225 -13.30 -17.65 -6.06
C LYS A 225 -13.80 -18.63 -7.11
N ALA A 226 -12.98 -19.59 -7.55
CA ALA A 226 -13.41 -20.70 -8.39
C ALA A 226 -14.50 -21.55 -7.71
N ALA A 227 -14.31 -21.91 -6.43
CA ALA A 227 -15.30 -22.66 -5.65
C ALA A 227 -16.64 -21.90 -5.54
N ALA A 228 -16.60 -20.60 -5.25
CA ALA A 228 -17.80 -19.76 -5.12
C ALA A 228 -18.56 -19.57 -6.45
N ALA A 229 -17.84 -19.37 -7.55
CA ALA A 229 -18.47 -19.28 -8.88
C ALA A 229 -19.09 -20.63 -9.30
N LEU A 230 -18.41 -21.75 -9.03
CA LEU A 230 -18.96 -23.10 -9.24
C LEU A 230 -20.19 -23.37 -8.35
N GLU A 231 -20.19 -22.91 -7.09
CA GLU A 231 -21.34 -23.02 -6.18
C GLU A 231 -22.57 -22.26 -6.75
N GLN A 232 -22.36 -21.05 -7.27
CA GLN A 232 -23.42 -20.26 -7.92
C GLN A 232 -23.98 -20.96 -9.18
N LEU A 233 -23.12 -21.66 -9.93
CA LEU A 233 -23.50 -22.51 -11.08
C LEU A 233 -24.09 -23.88 -10.68
N ARG A 234 -24.18 -24.17 -9.37
CA ARG A 234 -24.60 -25.47 -8.81
C ARG A 234 -23.74 -26.66 -9.25
N ASP A 235 -22.48 -26.41 -9.57
CA ASP A 235 -21.53 -27.45 -9.97
C ASP A 235 -21.00 -28.20 -8.73
N PRO A 236 -21.08 -29.54 -8.70
CA PRO A 236 -20.70 -30.32 -7.52
C PRO A 236 -19.20 -30.18 -7.14
N ARG A 237 -18.34 -29.78 -8.08
CA ARG A 237 -16.89 -29.58 -7.85
C ARG A 237 -16.59 -28.42 -6.91
N ALA A 238 -17.55 -27.54 -6.64
CA ALA A 238 -17.40 -26.42 -5.70
C ALA A 238 -16.92 -26.89 -4.31
N LYS A 239 -17.49 -27.98 -3.78
CA LYS A 239 -17.12 -28.52 -2.46
C LYS A 239 -15.67 -29.01 -2.41
N ASP A 240 -15.18 -29.61 -3.49
CA ASP A 240 -13.80 -30.10 -3.54
C ASP A 240 -12.78 -28.96 -3.73
N MET A 241 -13.17 -27.89 -4.43
CA MET A 241 -12.39 -26.65 -4.46
C MET A 241 -12.34 -25.96 -3.08
N TYR A 242 -13.44 -25.89 -2.32
CA TYR A 242 -13.40 -25.38 -0.94
C TYR A 242 -12.48 -26.22 -0.05
N LYS A 243 -12.56 -27.56 -0.10
CA LYS A 243 -11.60 -28.46 0.59
C LYS A 243 -10.16 -28.16 0.20
N LYS A 244 -9.89 -27.94 -1.10
CA LYS A 244 -8.55 -27.60 -1.59
C LYS A 244 -8.01 -26.32 -0.95
N VAL A 245 -8.81 -25.27 -0.82
CA VAL A 245 -8.41 -24.03 -0.12
C VAL A 245 -8.01 -24.30 1.32
N VAL A 246 -8.77 -25.11 2.05
CA VAL A 246 -8.49 -25.42 3.47
C VAL A 246 -7.22 -26.27 3.62
N ASN A 247 -7.03 -27.25 2.74
CA ASN A 247 -5.95 -28.24 2.86
C ASN A 247 -4.60 -27.75 2.30
N GLU A 248 -4.61 -27.08 1.14
CA GLU A 248 -3.38 -26.64 0.46
C GLU A 248 -3.03 -25.17 0.75
N TYR A 249 -4.03 -24.33 1.01
CA TYR A 249 -3.85 -22.88 1.21
C TYR A 249 -4.31 -22.43 2.60
N GLY A 250 -4.13 -23.29 3.60
CA GLY A 250 -4.63 -23.12 4.97
C GLY A 250 -4.14 -21.86 5.73
N SER A 251 -3.05 -21.23 5.26
CA SER A 251 -2.52 -19.96 5.76
C SER A 251 -3.13 -18.71 5.10
N SER A 252 -3.93 -18.89 4.04
CA SER A 252 -4.64 -17.78 3.38
C SER A 252 -5.86 -17.32 4.20
N PRO A 253 -6.29 -16.05 4.08
CA PRO A 253 -7.53 -15.58 4.71
C PRO A 253 -8.78 -16.27 4.12
N TYR A 254 -8.67 -16.88 2.94
CA TYR A 254 -9.73 -17.62 2.28
C TYR A 254 -9.97 -19.00 2.89
N ALA A 255 -8.98 -19.60 3.57
CA ALA A 255 -9.15 -20.89 4.25
C ALA A 255 -10.19 -20.83 5.37
N ALA A 256 -10.27 -19.71 6.10
CA ALA A 256 -11.31 -19.52 7.12
C ALA A 256 -12.72 -19.44 6.49
N GLN A 257 -12.85 -18.76 5.35
CA GLN A 257 -14.11 -18.63 4.62
C GLN A 257 -14.54 -19.97 4.01
N ALA A 258 -13.61 -20.71 3.41
CA ALA A 258 -13.84 -22.03 2.81
C ALA A 258 -14.33 -23.07 3.82
N ARG A 259 -13.85 -23.05 5.07
CA ARG A 259 -14.36 -23.94 6.14
C ARG A 259 -15.85 -23.75 6.42
N GLY A 260 -16.40 -22.55 6.23
CA GLY A 260 -17.83 -22.27 6.38
C GLY A 260 -18.70 -22.70 5.19
N LYS A 261 -18.09 -23.31 4.15
CA LYS A 261 -18.73 -23.69 2.88
C LYS A 261 -18.68 -25.20 2.58
N MET A 262 -18.05 -25.99 3.45
CA MET A 262 -17.88 -27.45 3.30
C MET A 262 -19.10 -28.23 3.82
#